data_AF-A0A844GKY5-F1
#
_entry.id   AF-A0A844GKY5-F1
#
_cell.length_a   1.000
_cell.length_b   1.000
_cell.length_c   1.000
_cell.angle_alpha   90.00
_cell.angle_beta   90.00
_cell.angle_gamma   90.00
#
_symmetry.space_group_name_H-M   'P 1'
#
loop_
_entity.id
_entity.type
_entity.pdbx_description
1 polymer ?
#
loop_
_entity_poly.entity_id
_entity_poly.type
_entity_poly.pdbx_seq_one_letter_code
_entity_poly.pdbx_strand_id
1 'polypeptide(L)'
;MTTCPNCGEQISDKAKKCVHCGTVLVPEEKKCCPDCGAELEEGMDTCPKCGCPIENIIETEKTPQQVEVTGVKITKKSKKIIVIATIAVIVAAIITAIGVQTHKKNVAAKAAAEAQKQSEEYGTNLNMAAYSMLSGASDAETCGNLIKQVWYNAIYEKSDSKTDKYTKPKGYYVSDFNDALQNLFSDSSFSSQIADINDNKDTVNSLMKKLKNPPEEYKDVYESLSKLYDAYISLTNLATDPTGSLQTYSQNFNDADNETLNCYNALKIYLEE
;
A
#
# COMPACT_ATOMS: atom_id res chain seq x y z
N MET A 1 33.93 34.14 26.37
CA MET A 1 34.35 33.07 27.29
C MET A 1 33.12 32.29 27.71
N THR A 2 33.19 30.96 27.67
CA THR A 2 32.13 30.03 28.08
C THR A 2 32.72 28.98 29.02
N THR A 3 31.90 28.32 29.82
CA THR A 3 32.36 27.28 30.76
C THR A 3 32.35 25.92 30.08
N CYS A 4 33.44 25.16 30.20
CA CYS A 4 33.49 23.81 29.67
C CYS A 4 32.44 22.94 30.39
N PRO A 5 31.49 22.31 29.68
CA PRO A 5 30.43 21.51 30.30
C PRO A 5 30.94 20.24 30.99
N ASN A 6 32.18 19.81 30.71
CA ASN A 6 32.75 18.60 31.31
C ASN A 6 33.61 18.90 32.55
N CYS A 7 34.53 19.87 32.48
CA CYS A 7 35.45 20.15 33.59
C CYS A 7 35.13 21.41 34.40
N GLY A 8 34.17 22.24 33.97
CA GLY A 8 33.76 23.44 34.71
C GLY A 8 34.69 24.65 34.60
N GLU A 9 35.80 24.53 33.87
CA GLU A 9 36.79 25.62 33.71
C GLU A 9 36.38 26.58 32.58
N GLN A 10 36.80 27.86 32.68
CA GLN A 10 36.51 28.86 31.64
C GLN A 10 37.37 28.65 30.39
N ILE A 11 36.73 28.67 29.23
CA ILE A 11 37.35 28.51 27.92
C ILE A 11 36.86 29.59 26.94
N SER A 12 37.56 29.74 25.82
CA SER A 12 37.09 30.61 24.73
C SER A 12 35.79 30.05 24.12
N ASP A 13 34.86 30.94 23.81
CA ASP A 13 33.61 30.68 23.09
C ASP A 13 33.83 30.16 21.65
N LYS A 14 35.05 30.22 21.13
CA LYS A 14 35.44 29.67 19.83
C LYS A 14 36.27 28.39 19.94
N ALA A 15 36.49 27.86 21.14
CA ALA A 15 37.33 26.69 21.33
C ALA A 15 36.60 25.40 20.88
N LYS A 16 37.07 24.78 19.79
CA LYS A 16 36.56 23.49 19.31
C LYS A 16 36.87 22.33 20.27
N LYS A 17 37.88 22.48 21.13
CA LYS A 17 38.31 21.50 22.14
C LYS A 17 38.75 22.23 23.41
N CYS A 18 38.37 21.71 24.58
CA CYS A 18 38.77 22.27 25.86
C CYS A 18 40.28 22.07 26.10
N VAL A 19 40.99 23.16 26.40
CA VAL A 19 42.44 23.13 26.68
C VAL A 19 42.80 22.47 28.00
N HIS A 20 41.86 22.40 28.95
CA HIS A 20 42.10 21.85 30.29
C HIS A 20 41.81 20.35 30.39
N CYS A 21 40.74 19.86 29.76
CA CYS A 21 40.33 18.45 29.86
C CYS A 21 40.33 17.69 28.53
N GLY A 22 40.54 18.37 27.39
CA GLY A 22 40.60 17.73 26.08
C GLY A 22 39.26 17.33 25.48
N THR A 23 38.11 17.65 26.11
CA THR A 23 36.79 17.37 25.53
C THR A 23 36.57 18.20 24.27
N VAL A 24 36.19 17.54 23.17
CA VAL A 24 35.81 18.19 21.91
C VAL A 24 34.39 18.74 22.07
N LEU A 25 34.24 20.05 21.86
CA LEU A 25 32.99 20.79 22.10
C LEU A 25 32.20 21.04 20.83
N VAL A 26 32.88 20.95 19.67
CA VAL A 26 32.26 21.03 18.35
C VAL A 26 32.71 19.80 17.56
N PRO A 27 31.81 18.83 17.30
CA PRO A 27 32.11 17.71 16.42
C PRO A 27 32.50 18.22 15.03
N GLU A 28 33.58 17.70 14.44
CA GLU A 28 33.94 18.06 13.06
C GLU A 28 32.90 17.49 12.08
N GLU A 29 32.38 18.35 11.21
CA GLU A 29 31.43 17.98 10.18
C GLU A 29 32.12 17.09 9.13
N LYS A 30 31.86 15.78 9.23
CA LYS A 30 32.36 14.81 8.24
C LYS A 30 31.71 15.06 6.88
N LYS A 31 32.52 15.18 5.83
CA LYS A 31 32.05 15.35 4.46
C LYS A 31 31.60 14.01 3.88
N CYS A 32 30.46 13.98 3.19
CA CYS A 32 29.96 12.81 2.49
C CYS A 32 30.03 13.02 0.97
N CYS A 33 30.29 11.95 0.22
CA CYS A 33 30.32 11.99 -1.24
C CYS A 33 28.93 12.38 -1.79
N PRO A 34 28.83 13.41 -2.66
CA PRO A 34 27.55 13.89 -3.15
C PRO A 34 26.84 12.89 -4.08
N ASP A 35 27.55 11.91 -4.63
CA ASP A 35 27.02 10.95 -5.61
C ASP A 35 26.59 9.62 -4.97
N CYS A 36 27.37 9.12 -4.01
CA CYS A 36 27.11 7.79 -3.40
C CYS A 36 26.88 7.81 -1.89
N GLY A 37 26.99 8.97 -1.23
CA GLY A 37 26.75 9.12 0.20
C GLY A 37 27.80 8.48 1.12
N ALA A 38 28.93 8.00 0.59
CA ALA A 38 30.01 7.45 1.40
C ALA A 38 30.69 8.56 2.23
N GLU A 39 30.99 8.29 3.51
CA GLU A 39 31.81 9.17 4.36
C GLU A 39 33.22 9.31 3.76
N LEU A 40 33.72 10.54 3.70
CA LEU A 40 35.02 10.87 3.14
C LEU A 40 35.95 11.38 4.25
N GLU A 41 37.16 10.84 4.29
CA GLU A 41 38.27 11.35 5.09
C GLU A 41 38.86 12.63 4.45
N GLU A 42 39.38 13.54 5.28
CA GLU A 42 39.94 14.82 4.82
C GLU A 42 41.15 14.61 3.90
N GLY A 43 41.18 15.32 2.76
CA GLY A 43 42.33 15.32 1.83
C GLY A 43 42.27 14.31 0.68
N MET A 44 41.14 13.65 0.44
CA MET A 44 40.95 12.77 -0.71
C MET A 44 40.42 13.52 -1.94
N ASP A 45 41.14 13.44 -3.06
CA ASP A 45 40.76 14.08 -4.34
C ASP A 45 39.80 13.22 -5.18
N THR A 46 39.56 11.97 -4.79
CA THR A 46 38.67 11.04 -5.52
C THR A 46 38.00 10.10 -4.53
N CYS A 47 36.69 9.89 -4.68
CA CYS A 47 35.93 9.01 -3.80
C CYS A 47 36.35 7.53 -4.00
N PRO A 48 36.78 6.81 -2.95
CA PRO A 48 37.26 5.42 -3.09
C PRO A 48 36.14 4.41 -3.41
N LYS A 49 34.86 4.77 -3.21
CA LYS A 49 33.73 3.87 -3.44
C LYS A 49 33.12 3.99 -4.85
N CYS A 50 33.10 5.18 -5.44
CA CYS A 50 32.46 5.42 -6.74
C CYS A 50 33.37 6.04 -7.80
N GLY A 51 34.58 6.49 -7.44
CA GLY A 51 35.56 7.05 -8.38
C GLY A 51 35.31 8.49 -8.81
N CYS A 52 34.32 9.19 -8.24
CA CYS A 52 34.03 10.59 -8.61
C CYS A 52 35.08 11.57 -8.01
N PRO A 53 35.60 12.54 -8.79
CA PRO A 53 36.51 13.58 -8.31
C PRO A 53 35.86 14.47 -7.25
N ILE A 54 36.63 14.92 -6.26
CA ILE A 54 36.14 15.78 -5.16
C ILE A 54 36.84 17.14 -5.26
N GLU A 55 36.12 18.17 -5.71
CA GLU A 55 36.66 19.53 -5.76
C GLU A 55 36.79 20.15 -4.36
N ASN A 56 38.04 20.37 -3.93
CA ASN A 56 38.37 21.10 -2.70
C ASN A 56 38.33 22.62 -2.96
N ILE A 57 37.29 23.30 -2.49
CA ILE A 57 37.21 24.78 -2.49
C ILE A 57 38.06 25.29 -1.30
N ILE A 58 39.27 25.77 -1.57
CA ILE A 58 40.11 26.46 -0.58
C ILE A 58 39.74 27.94 -0.59
N GLU A 59 39.09 28.41 0.48
CA GLU A 59 39.03 29.81 0.85
C GLU A 59 40.44 30.34 1.15
N THR A 60 40.85 31.41 0.47
CA THR A 60 41.97 32.23 0.92
C THR A 60 41.50 33.68 1.04
N GLU A 61 41.14 34.06 2.27
CA GLU A 61 41.18 35.45 2.69
C GLU A 61 42.63 35.92 2.73
N LYS A 62 42.96 37.00 2.02
CA LYS A 62 44.05 37.93 2.38
C LYS A 62 43.70 39.36 1.97
N THR A 63 43.51 40.21 2.96
CA THR A 63 43.86 41.65 2.92
C THR A 63 44.89 41.90 4.04
N PRO A 64 45.58 43.06 4.15
CA PRO A 64 45.81 44.18 3.22
C PRO A 64 47.30 44.62 3.12
N GLN A 65 47.65 45.51 2.19
CA GLN A 65 48.60 46.62 2.46
C GLN A 65 48.57 47.72 1.37
N GLN A 66 48.75 48.96 1.84
CA GLN A 66 48.68 50.26 1.11
C GLN A 66 49.96 50.54 0.31
N VAL A 67 49.88 51.24 -0.83
CA VAL A 67 50.83 52.31 -1.25
C VAL A 67 50.14 53.29 -2.23
N GLU A 68 50.71 54.49 -2.32
CA GLU A 68 50.18 55.80 -2.68
C GLU A 68 49.73 56.08 -4.12
N VAL A 69 48.99 57.18 -4.15
CA VAL A 69 48.34 57.89 -5.24
C VAL A 69 49.33 58.39 -6.30
N THR A 70 49.08 58.05 -7.57
CA THR A 70 49.32 58.98 -8.68
C THR A 70 48.10 59.00 -9.60
N GLY A 71 47.46 60.17 -9.65
CA GLY A 71 46.17 60.37 -10.28
C GLY A 71 46.19 60.20 -11.80
N VAL A 72 45.17 59.50 -12.30
CA VAL A 72 44.72 59.62 -13.68
C VAL A 72 43.25 60.04 -13.63
N LYS A 73 42.99 61.25 -14.15
CA LYS A 73 41.64 61.78 -14.40
C LYS A 73 40.94 60.85 -15.39
N ILE A 74 39.92 60.12 -14.94
CA ILE A 74 38.93 59.51 -15.84
C ILE A 74 37.53 59.98 -15.45
N THR A 75 36.83 60.37 -16.49
CA THR A 75 35.63 61.18 -16.53
C THR A 75 34.39 60.45 -16.00
N LYS A 76 33.56 61.21 -15.28
CA LYS A 76 32.17 60.88 -14.91
C LYS A 76 31.38 60.47 -16.17
N LYS A 77 31.04 59.18 -16.32
CA LYS A 77 29.75 58.70 -16.88
C LYS A 77 29.63 57.16 -16.80
N SER A 78 28.43 56.70 -16.40
CA SER A 78 27.88 55.33 -16.45
C SER A 78 27.97 54.37 -15.24
N LYS A 79 27.76 54.85 -14.00
CA LYS A 79 27.36 53.98 -12.86
C LYS A 79 25.93 53.40 -12.96
N LYS A 80 25.10 53.84 -13.92
CA LYS A 80 23.71 53.38 -14.07
C LYS A 80 23.57 52.06 -14.86
N ILE A 81 24.52 51.70 -15.73
CA ILE A 81 24.39 50.51 -16.61
C ILE A 81 24.78 49.22 -15.88
N ILE A 82 25.81 49.26 -15.03
CA ILE A 82 26.27 48.08 -14.25
C ILE A 82 25.22 47.67 -13.20
N VAL A 83 24.58 48.64 -12.53
CA VAL A 83 23.51 48.39 -11.55
C VAL A 83 22.26 47.78 -12.19
N ILE A 84 21.88 48.23 -13.40
CA ILE A 84 20.72 47.69 -14.13
C ILE A 84 20.99 46.24 -14.58
N ALA A 85 22.20 45.93 -15.04
CA ALA A 85 22.57 44.57 -15.46
C ALA A 85 22.58 43.59 -14.28
N THR A 86 23.11 43.98 -13.11
CA THR A 86 23.08 43.14 -11.90
C THR A 86 21.66 42.91 -11.38
N ILE A 87 20.80 43.94 -11.42
CA ILE A 87 19.39 43.81 -11.01
C ILE A 87 18.64 42.87 -11.97
N ALA A 88 18.89 42.95 -13.28
CA ALA A 88 18.25 42.09 -14.27
C ALA A 88 18.60 40.59 -14.06
N VAL A 89 19.86 40.26 -13.73
CA VAL A 89 20.27 38.88 -13.43
C VAL A 89 19.63 38.35 -12.16
N ILE A 90 19.55 39.17 -11.10
CA ILE A 90 18.90 38.78 -9.84
C ILE A 90 17.39 38.55 -10.05
N VAL A 91 16.73 39.42 -10.80
CA VAL A 91 15.30 39.27 -11.13
C VAL A 91 15.06 38.01 -11.97
N ALA A 92 15.92 37.73 -12.96
CA ALA A 92 15.83 36.51 -13.75
C ALA A 92 15.98 35.25 -12.87
N ALA A 93 16.95 35.24 -11.95
CA ALA A 93 17.16 34.14 -11.01
C ALA A 93 15.93 33.89 -10.10
N ILE A 94 15.32 34.97 -9.59
CA ILE A 94 14.10 34.90 -8.76
C ILE A 94 12.92 34.33 -9.56
N ILE A 95 12.73 34.76 -10.82
CA ILE A 95 11.66 34.25 -11.68
C ILE A 95 11.84 32.76 -11.96
N THR A 96 13.06 32.30 -12.25
CA THR A 96 13.34 30.86 -12.41
C THR A 96 13.09 30.07 -11.12
N ALA A 97 13.48 30.60 -9.96
CA ALA A 97 13.26 29.92 -8.67
C ALA A 97 11.76 29.79 -8.35
N ILE A 98 10.98 30.86 -8.56
CA ILE A 98 9.51 30.85 -8.39
C ILE A 98 8.87 29.86 -9.38
N GLY A 99 9.32 29.83 -10.63
CA GLY A 99 8.85 28.90 -11.65
C GLY A 99 9.08 27.43 -11.26
N VAL A 100 10.28 27.08 -10.79
CA VAL A 100 10.61 25.73 -10.31
C VAL A 100 9.79 25.36 -9.08
N GLN A 101 9.62 26.28 -8.12
CA GLN A 101 8.83 26.03 -6.91
C GLN A 101 7.34 25.83 -7.22
N THR A 102 6.79 26.61 -8.16
CA THR A 102 5.39 26.50 -8.60
C THR A 102 5.16 25.21 -9.39
N HIS A 103 6.10 24.83 -10.26
CA HIS A 103 6.06 23.54 -10.96
C HIS A 103 6.13 22.36 -9.99
N LYS A 104 7.06 22.37 -9.02
CA LYS A 104 7.13 21.34 -7.98
C LYS A 104 5.84 21.23 -7.15
N LYS A 105 5.24 22.37 -6.77
CA LYS A 105 3.94 22.38 -6.08
C LYS A 105 2.81 21.82 -6.93
N ASN A 106 2.75 22.16 -8.21
CA ASN A 106 1.72 21.63 -9.13
C ASN A 106 1.87 20.13 -9.38
N VAL A 107 3.11 19.63 -9.50
CA VAL A 107 3.40 18.19 -9.62
C VAL A 107 3.03 17.45 -8.33
N ALA A 108 3.40 17.99 -7.16
CA ALA A 108 3.05 17.40 -5.87
C ALA A 108 1.52 17.37 -5.64
N ALA A 109 0.81 18.45 -6.00
CA ALA A 109 -0.65 18.50 -5.91
C ALA A 109 -1.33 17.49 -6.84
N LYS A 110 -0.81 17.31 -8.07
CA LYS A 110 -1.32 16.29 -9.00
C LYS A 110 -1.07 14.87 -8.49
N ALA A 111 0.13 14.58 -7.98
CA ALA A 111 0.45 13.30 -7.38
C ALA A 111 -0.43 13.00 -6.15
N ALA A 112 -0.68 13.99 -5.30
CA ALA A 112 -1.59 13.86 -4.17
C ALA A 112 -3.04 13.59 -4.62
N ALA A 113 -3.53 14.26 -5.66
CA ALA A 113 -4.86 14.02 -6.21
C ALA A 113 -4.99 12.63 -6.86
N GLU A 114 -3.95 12.16 -7.55
CA GLU A 114 -3.90 10.80 -8.10
C GLU A 114 -3.86 9.73 -7.00
N ALA A 115 -3.09 9.96 -5.93
CA ALA A 115 -3.05 9.08 -4.76
C ALA A 115 -4.42 9.03 -4.05
N GLN A 116 -5.06 10.18 -3.86
CA GLN A 116 -6.40 10.26 -3.29
C GLN A 116 -7.41 9.46 -4.12
N LYS A 117 -7.40 9.63 -5.45
CA LYS A 117 -8.28 8.89 -6.35
C LYS A 117 -8.04 7.38 -6.28
N GLN A 118 -6.78 6.95 -6.18
CA GLN A 118 -6.43 5.54 -6.01
C GLN A 118 -6.95 5.00 -4.67
N SER A 119 -6.90 5.78 -3.59
CA SER A 119 -7.48 5.40 -2.30
C SER A 119 -9.00 5.24 -2.37
N GLU A 120 -9.70 6.20 -2.98
CA GLU A 120 -11.16 6.14 -3.15
C GLU A 120 -11.59 4.93 -4.01
N GLU A 121 -10.86 4.66 -5.09
CA GLU A 121 -11.07 3.47 -5.93
C GLU A 121 -10.77 2.18 -5.16
N TYR A 122 -9.75 2.18 -4.30
CA TYR A 122 -9.44 1.04 -3.42
C TYR A 122 -10.61 0.75 -2.47
N GLY A 123 -11.09 1.77 -1.73
CA GLY A 123 -12.24 1.63 -0.83
C GLY A 123 -13.51 1.17 -1.55
N THR A 124 -13.74 1.65 -2.77
CA THR A 124 -14.88 1.20 -3.60
C THR A 124 -14.74 -0.29 -3.97
N ASN A 125 -13.58 -0.70 -4.48
CA ASN A 125 -13.33 -2.11 -4.83
C ASN A 125 -13.40 -3.03 -3.59
N LEU A 126 -12.96 -2.56 -2.43
CA LEU A 126 -13.03 -3.28 -1.16
C LEU A 126 -14.49 -3.55 -0.76
N ASN A 127 -15.33 -2.51 -0.79
CA ASN A 127 -16.76 -2.65 -0.51
C ASN A 127 -17.43 -3.59 -1.52
N MET A 128 -17.16 -3.41 -2.82
CA MET A 128 -17.68 -4.29 -3.86
C MET A 128 -17.26 -5.75 -3.63
N ALA A 129 -16.03 -6.00 -3.20
CA ALA A 129 -15.54 -7.34 -2.90
C ALA A 129 -16.30 -7.94 -1.72
N ALA A 130 -16.45 -7.19 -0.62
CA ALA A 130 -17.19 -7.60 0.56
C ALA A 130 -18.65 -7.96 0.25
N TYR A 131 -19.36 -7.10 -0.48
CA TYR A 131 -20.75 -7.35 -0.88
C TYR A 131 -20.88 -8.52 -1.87
N SER A 132 -19.95 -8.64 -2.82
CA SER A 132 -19.95 -9.74 -3.78
C SER A 132 -19.75 -11.08 -3.07
N MET A 133 -18.83 -11.16 -2.10
CA MET A 133 -18.62 -12.34 -1.27
C MET A 133 -19.84 -12.68 -0.43
N LEU A 134 -20.48 -11.69 0.21
CA LEU A 134 -21.71 -11.92 0.98
C LEU A 134 -22.84 -12.48 0.11
N SER A 135 -23.05 -11.88 -1.07
CA SER A 135 -24.07 -12.35 -2.02
C SER A 135 -23.77 -13.79 -2.47
N GLY A 136 -22.55 -14.06 -2.91
CA GLY A 136 -22.19 -15.42 -3.36
C GLY A 136 -22.17 -16.45 -2.23
N ALA A 137 -21.86 -16.05 -1.00
CA ALA A 137 -21.99 -16.90 0.18
C ALA A 137 -23.45 -17.29 0.44
N SER A 138 -24.39 -16.34 0.34
CA SER A 138 -25.83 -16.62 0.46
C SER A 138 -26.33 -17.59 -0.63
N ASP A 139 -25.85 -17.45 -1.87
CA ASP A 139 -26.20 -18.37 -2.95
C ASP A 139 -25.61 -19.76 -2.72
N ALA A 140 -24.36 -19.83 -2.26
CA ALA A 140 -23.70 -21.09 -1.90
C ALA A 140 -24.35 -21.77 -0.68
N GLU A 141 -24.79 -21.00 0.32
CA GLU A 141 -25.53 -21.50 1.47
C GLU A 141 -26.83 -22.18 1.01
N THR A 142 -27.57 -21.51 0.13
CA THR A 142 -28.82 -22.02 -0.44
C THR A 142 -28.58 -23.32 -1.21
N CYS A 143 -27.57 -23.34 -2.08
CA CYS A 143 -27.26 -24.52 -2.89
C CYS A 143 -26.76 -25.69 -2.05
N GLY A 144 -25.83 -25.46 -1.13
CA GLY A 144 -25.28 -26.51 -0.28
C GLY A 144 -26.31 -27.07 0.71
N ASN A 145 -27.24 -26.25 1.20
CA ASN A 145 -28.37 -26.75 1.98
C ASN A 145 -29.31 -27.64 1.16
N LEU A 146 -29.51 -27.36 -0.13
CA LEU A 146 -30.28 -28.23 -1.02
C LEU A 146 -29.53 -29.55 -1.31
N ILE A 147 -28.22 -29.49 -1.60
CA ILE A 147 -27.37 -30.69 -1.77
C ILE A 147 -27.46 -31.59 -0.55
N LYS A 148 -27.28 -31.03 0.65
CA LYS A 148 -27.39 -31.74 1.94
C LYS A 148 -28.75 -32.42 2.09
N GLN A 149 -29.84 -31.72 1.75
CA GLN A 149 -31.20 -32.28 1.83
C GLN A 149 -31.44 -33.40 0.81
N VAL A 150 -31.04 -33.23 -0.45
CA VAL A 150 -31.20 -34.26 -1.50
C VAL A 150 -30.44 -35.52 -1.11
N TRP A 151 -29.20 -35.36 -0.66
CA TRP A 151 -28.34 -36.47 -0.24
C TRP A 151 -28.92 -37.22 0.96
N TYR A 152 -29.34 -36.49 2.00
CA TYR A 152 -29.95 -37.05 3.19
C TYR A 152 -31.27 -37.77 2.86
N ASN A 153 -32.16 -37.13 2.10
CA ASN A 153 -33.48 -37.67 1.80
C ASN A 153 -33.42 -38.90 0.88
N ALA A 154 -32.43 -38.98 -0.02
CA ALA A 154 -32.17 -40.17 -0.81
C ALA A 154 -31.71 -41.36 0.05
N ILE A 155 -30.82 -41.13 1.02
CA ILE A 155 -30.29 -42.21 1.90
C ILE A 155 -31.35 -42.72 2.88
N TYR A 156 -32.11 -41.81 3.49
CA TYR A 156 -33.05 -42.14 4.56
C TYR A 156 -34.51 -42.26 4.09
N GLU A 157 -34.72 -42.27 2.77
CA GLU A 157 -36.04 -42.38 2.13
C GLU A 157 -37.06 -41.42 2.76
N LYS A 158 -36.69 -40.14 2.88
CA LYS A 158 -37.55 -39.08 3.45
C LYS A 158 -38.24 -38.32 2.34
N SER A 159 -39.57 -38.25 2.40
CA SER A 159 -40.36 -37.56 1.37
C SER A 159 -40.40 -36.09 1.70
N ASP A 160 -40.10 -35.26 0.72
CA ASP A 160 -40.06 -33.81 0.87
C ASP A 160 -40.35 -33.16 -0.48
N SER A 161 -41.27 -32.19 -0.51
CA SER A 161 -41.77 -31.62 -1.76
C SER A 161 -40.72 -30.87 -2.57
N LYS A 162 -39.62 -30.43 -1.95
CA LYS A 162 -38.53 -29.72 -2.65
C LYS A 162 -37.55 -30.70 -3.28
N THR A 163 -37.34 -31.86 -2.66
CA THR A 163 -36.31 -32.83 -3.06
C THR A 163 -36.87 -34.07 -3.77
N ASP A 164 -38.16 -34.37 -3.65
CA ASP A 164 -38.81 -35.54 -4.27
C ASP A 164 -38.64 -35.57 -5.80
N LYS A 165 -38.52 -34.41 -6.46
CA LYS A 165 -38.21 -34.37 -7.90
C LYS A 165 -36.86 -34.96 -8.27
N TYR A 166 -35.90 -34.98 -7.34
CA TYR A 166 -34.56 -35.53 -7.53
C TYR A 166 -34.42 -36.93 -6.93
N THR A 167 -35.04 -37.17 -5.77
CA THR A 167 -34.93 -38.43 -5.03
C THR A 167 -35.94 -39.46 -5.50
N LYS A 168 -37.08 -39.05 -6.09
CA LYS A 168 -38.18 -39.92 -6.54
C LYS A 168 -38.72 -39.56 -7.94
N PRO A 169 -37.87 -39.40 -8.97
CA PRO A 169 -38.31 -38.94 -10.29
C PRO A 169 -39.35 -39.87 -10.95
N LYS A 170 -39.42 -41.14 -10.54
CA LYS A 170 -40.37 -42.15 -11.02
C LYS A 170 -41.47 -42.50 -10.00
N GLY A 171 -41.61 -41.71 -8.94
CA GLY A 171 -42.57 -41.92 -7.85
C GLY A 171 -42.09 -42.80 -6.69
N TYR A 172 -40.93 -43.44 -6.84
CA TYR A 172 -40.24 -44.23 -5.81
C TYR A 172 -38.79 -43.75 -5.67
N TYR A 173 -38.17 -43.97 -4.51
CA TYR A 173 -36.80 -43.52 -4.24
C TYR A 173 -35.81 -44.14 -5.21
N VAL A 174 -34.79 -43.36 -5.61
CA VAL A 174 -33.63 -43.87 -6.33
C VAL A 174 -32.91 -44.94 -5.49
N SER A 175 -32.31 -45.92 -6.15
CA SER A 175 -31.57 -47.00 -5.47
C SER A 175 -30.18 -46.57 -5.01
N ASP A 176 -29.58 -45.59 -5.69
CA ASP A 176 -28.29 -45.00 -5.33
C ASP A 176 -28.48 -43.50 -5.10
N PHE A 177 -28.00 -42.98 -3.97
CA PHE A 177 -28.06 -41.55 -3.68
C PHE A 177 -27.28 -40.73 -4.72
N ASN A 178 -26.28 -41.31 -5.38
CA ASN A 178 -25.55 -40.65 -6.47
C ASN A 178 -26.46 -40.30 -7.63
N ASP A 179 -27.50 -41.11 -7.92
CA ASP A 179 -28.49 -40.79 -8.95
C ASP A 179 -29.30 -39.55 -8.55
N ALA A 180 -29.66 -39.41 -7.27
CA ALA A 180 -30.37 -38.22 -6.78
C ALA A 180 -29.50 -36.95 -6.88
N LEU A 181 -28.22 -37.04 -6.55
CA LEU A 181 -27.28 -35.94 -6.75
C LEU A 181 -27.12 -35.62 -8.24
N GLN A 182 -26.97 -36.62 -9.10
CA GLN A 182 -26.91 -36.41 -10.55
C GLN A 182 -28.17 -35.72 -11.08
N ASN A 183 -29.35 -36.12 -10.61
CA ASN A 183 -30.62 -35.48 -10.97
C ASN A 183 -30.65 -34.01 -10.54
N LEU A 184 -30.16 -33.70 -9.33
CA LEU A 184 -30.03 -32.33 -8.84
C LEU A 184 -29.09 -31.49 -9.73
N PHE A 185 -27.89 -31.98 -10.01
CA PHE A 185 -26.90 -31.26 -10.83
C PHE A 185 -27.29 -31.15 -12.31
N SER A 186 -28.19 -32.02 -12.79
CA SER A 186 -28.74 -31.96 -14.15
C SER A 186 -29.97 -31.05 -14.27
N ASP A 187 -30.55 -30.59 -13.15
CA ASP A 187 -31.67 -29.66 -13.14
C ASP A 187 -31.20 -28.28 -13.59
N SER A 188 -31.85 -27.73 -14.62
CA SER A 188 -31.42 -26.48 -15.25
C SER A 188 -31.45 -25.28 -14.29
N SER A 189 -32.38 -25.27 -13.33
CA SER A 189 -32.46 -24.19 -12.34
C SER A 189 -31.28 -24.28 -11.39
N PHE A 190 -30.99 -25.47 -10.88
CA PHE A 190 -29.88 -25.68 -9.97
C PHE A 190 -28.53 -25.47 -10.66
N SER A 191 -28.35 -25.99 -11.87
CA SER A 191 -27.12 -25.79 -12.65
C SER A 191 -26.87 -24.31 -12.97
N SER A 192 -27.93 -23.52 -13.18
CA SER A 192 -27.80 -22.06 -13.35
C SER A 192 -27.27 -21.40 -12.09
N GLN A 193 -27.78 -21.77 -10.91
CA GLN A 193 -27.30 -21.23 -9.63
C GLN A 193 -25.83 -21.58 -9.38
N ILE A 194 -25.40 -22.80 -9.75
CA ILE A 194 -23.98 -23.21 -9.69
C ILE A 194 -23.13 -22.37 -10.66
N ALA A 195 -23.63 -22.04 -11.84
CA ALA A 195 -22.94 -21.15 -12.78
C ALA A 195 -22.81 -19.73 -12.21
N ASP A 196 -23.88 -19.18 -11.63
CA ASP A 196 -23.89 -17.86 -11.00
C ASP A 196 -22.88 -17.76 -9.85
N ILE A 197 -22.75 -18.83 -9.04
CA ILE A 197 -21.72 -18.91 -7.99
C ILE A 197 -20.31 -18.88 -8.59
N ASN A 198 -20.06 -19.58 -9.69
CA ASN A 198 -18.75 -19.55 -10.35
C ASN A 198 -18.43 -18.18 -10.97
N ASP A 199 -19.40 -17.54 -11.61
CA ASP A 199 -19.24 -16.18 -12.15
C ASP A 199 -18.99 -15.16 -11.02
N ASN A 200 -19.64 -15.34 -9.87
CA ASN A 200 -19.39 -14.55 -8.67
C ASN A 200 -17.96 -14.79 -8.14
N LYS A 201 -17.47 -16.03 -8.09
CA LYS A 201 -16.08 -16.35 -7.71
C LYS A 201 -15.08 -15.64 -8.61
N ASP A 202 -15.31 -15.61 -9.93
CA ASP A 202 -14.45 -14.90 -10.87
C ASP A 202 -14.46 -13.39 -10.65
N THR A 203 -15.64 -12.82 -10.36
CA THR A 203 -15.80 -11.40 -10.01
C THR A 203 -15.03 -11.06 -8.73
N VAL A 204 -15.21 -11.84 -7.66
CA VAL A 204 -14.51 -11.68 -6.39
C VAL A 204 -12.99 -11.81 -6.59
N ASN A 205 -12.54 -12.82 -7.32
CA ASN A 205 -11.12 -13.02 -7.65
C ASN A 205 -10.52 -11.81 -8.39
N SER A 206 -11.28 -11.22 -9.31
CA SER A 206 -10.88 -10.01 -10.02
C SER A 206 -10.73 -8.81 -9.09
N LEU A 207 -11.69 -8.62 -8.18
CA LEU A 207 -11.64 -7.55 -7.16
C LEU A 207 -10.47 -7.75 -6.20
N MET A 208 -10.28 -8.95 -5.66
CA MET A 208 -9.16 -9.26 -4.74
C MET A 208 -7.79 -9.04 -5.40
N LYS A 209 -7.66 -9.28 -6.72
CA LYS A 209 -6.43 -8.97 -7.46
C LYS A 209 -6.15 -7.47 -7.50
N LYS A 210 -7.17 -6.61 -7.61
CA LYS A 210 -7.02 -5.15 -7.56
C LYS A 210 -6.62 -4.66 -6.17
N LEU A 211 -6.94 -5.42 -5.13
CA LEU A 211 -6.74 -5.04 -3.72
C LEU A 211 -5.39 -5.47 -3.11
N LYS A 212 -4.53 -6.20 -3.85
CA LYS A 212 -3.27 -6.79 -3.34
C LYS A 212 -2.28 -5.81 -2.66
N ASN A 213 -2.41 -4.51 -2.90
CA ASN A 213 -1.53 -3.48 -2.36
C ASN A 213 -2.35 -2.43 -1.58
N PRO A 214 -2.77 -2.73 -0.34
CA PRO A 214 -3.55 -1.79 0.46
C PRO A 214 -2.76 -0.51 0.78
N PRO A 215 -3.35 0.69 0.60
CA PRO A 215 -2.88 1.91 1.25
C PRO A 215 -2.85 1.75 2.78
N GLU A 216 -2.06 2.58 3.47
CA GLU A 216 -1.86 2.46 4.93
C GLU A 216 -3.18 2.44 5.70
N GLU A 217 -4.12 3.30 5.31
CA GLU A 217 -5.45 3.42 5.94
C GLU A 217 -6.36 2.20 5.72
N TYR A 218 -6.05 1.32 4.75
CA TYR A 218 -6.86 0.15 4.42
C TYR A 218 -6.24 -1.18 4.83
N LYS A 219 -5.05 -1.20 5.48
CA LYS A 219 -4.36 -2.45 5.80
C LYS A 219 -5.18 -3.40 6.66
N ASP A 220 -5.77 -2.89 7.73
CA ASP A 220 -6.52 -3.70 8.70
C ASP A 220 -7.80 -4.28 8.08
N VAL A 221 -8.55 -3.45 7.36
CA VAL A 221 -9.78 -3.89 6.67
C VAL A 221 -9.47 -4.85 5.51
N TYR A 222 -8.33 -4.68 4.81
CA TYR A 222 -7.89 -5.64 3.80
C TYR A 222 -7.51 -7.00 4.40
N GLU A 223 -6.86 -7.03 5.57
CA GLU A 223 -6.59 -8.28 6.27
C GLU A 223 -7.89 -9.00 6.64
N SER A 224 -8.88 -8.26 7.16
CA SER A 224 -10.19 -8.83 7.48
C SER A 224 -10.94 -9.31 6.22
N LEU A 225 -10.88 -8.57 5.12
CA LEU A 225 -11.47 -8.97 3.84
C LEU A 225 -10.79 -10.23 3.29
N SER A 226 -9.47 -10.36 3.45
CA SER A 226 -8.72 -11.53 2.98
C SER A 226 -9.15 -12.81 3.71
N LYS A 227 -9.41 -12.72 5.02
CA LYS A 227 -9.98 -13.84 5.80
C LYS A 227 -11.38 -14.21 5.31
N LEU A 228 -12.23 -13.20 5.05
CA LEU A 228 -13.55 -13.44 4.44
C LEU A 228 -13.43 -14.11 3.07
N TYR A 229 -12.49 -13.69 2.23
CA TYR A 229 -12.24 -14.29 0.92
C TYR A 229 -11.90 -15.78 1.04
N ASP A 230 -11.00 -16.16 1.95
CA ASP A 230 -10.61 -17.57 2.14
C ASP A 230 -11.80 -18.43 2.63
N ALA A 231 -12.60 -17.91 3.57
CA ALA A 231 -13.80 -18.56 4.07
C ALA A 231 -14.87 -18.70 2.96
N TYR A 232 -15.12 -17.63 2.22
CA TYR A 232 -16.02 -17.60 1.06
C TYR A 232 -15.62 -18.62 -0.01
N ILE A 233 -14.34 -18.71 -0.37
CA ILE A 233 -13.86 -19.71 -1.34
C ILE A 233 -14.09 -21.12 -0.81
N SER A 234 -13.86 -21.36 0.49
CA SER A 234 -14.11 -22.66 1.11
C SER A 234 -15.59 -23.06 1.03
N LEU A 235 -16.51 -22.15 1.36
CA LEU A 235 -17.95 -22.38 1.28
C LEU A 235 -18.42 -22.61 -0.17
N THR A 236 -18.04 -21.73 -1.09
CA THR A 236 -18.48 -21.81 -2.49
C THR A 236 -17.93 -23.05 -3.21
N ASN A 237 -16.74 -23.54 -2.84
CA ASN A 237 -16.23 -24.80 -3.35
C ASN A 237 -17.09 -26.00 -2.90
N LEU A 238 -17.60 -26.00 -1.67
CA LEU A 238 -18.50 -27.07 -1.21
C LEU A 238 -19.87 -27.06 -1.91
N ALA A 239 -20.32 -25.90 -2.39
CA ALA A 239 -21.53 -25.80 -3.20
C ALA A 239 -21.30 -26.26 -4.65
N THR A 240 -20.14 -25.92 -5.23
CA THR A 240 -19.81 -26.14 -6.66
C THR A 240 -19.17 -27.50 -6.94
N ASP A 241 -18.50 -28.09 -5.95
CA ASP A 241 -17.80 -29.37 -6.04
C ASP A 241 -17.97 -30.17 -4.72
N PRO A 242 -19.18 -30.68 -4.43
CA PRO A 242 -19.43 -31.42 -3.20
C PRO A 242 -18.70 -32.76 -3.20
N THR A 243 -17.95 -33.03 -2.14
CA THR A 243 -17.16 -34.27 -2.00
C THR A 243 -17.29 -34.88 -0.61
N GLY A 244 -16.88 -36.15 -0.48
CA GLY A 244 -16.90 -36.90 0.78
C GLY A 244 -18.19 -37.70 0.98
N SER A 245 -18.49 -37.99 2.25
CA SER A 245 -19.75 -38.62 2.67
C SER A 245 -20.77 -37.56 3.10
N LEU A 246 -22.05 -37.92 3.19
CA LEU A 246 -23.09 -37.05 3.74
C LEU A 246 -22.67 -36.40 5.08
N GLN A 247 -22.05 -37.18 5.97
CA GLN A 247 -21.65 -36.69 7.30
C GLN A 247 -20.51 -35.67 7.20
N THR A 248 -19.43 -36.00 6.47
CA THR A 248 -18.28 -35.11 6.34
C THR A 248 -18.63 -33.86 5.52
N TYR A 249 -19.44 -34.02 4.47
CA TYR A 249 -19.95 -32.90 3.68
C TYR A 249 -20.78 -31.95 4.56
N SER A 250 -21.75 -32.49 5.30
CA SER A 250 -22.63 -31.67 6.15
C SER A 250 -21.85 -30.91 7.22
N GLN A 251 -20.85 -31.55 7.84
CA GLN A 251 -19.99 -30.91 8.82
C GLN A 251 -19.15 -29.81 8.17
N ASN A 252 -18.39 -30.13 7.12
CA ASN A 252 -17.52 -29.17 6.44
C ASN A 252 -18.31 -27.97 5.89
N PHE A 253 -19.51 -28.22 5.36
CA PHE A 253 -20.38 -27.17 4.85
C PHE A 253 -20.87 -26.24 5.97
N ASN A 254 -21.39 -26.79 7.07
CA ASN A 254 -21.82 -25.97 8.21
C ASN A 254 -20.65 -25.20 8.82
N ASP A 255 -19.45 -25.80 8.89
CA ASP A 255 -18.26 -25.12 9.41
C ASP A 255 -17.83 -23.97 8.51
N ALA A 256 -17.77 -24.18 7.20
CA ALA A 256 -17.42 -23.14 6.23
C ALA A 256 -18.45 -22.00 6.18
N ASP A 257 -19.73 -22.33 6.31
CA ASP A 257 -20.84 -21.37 6.37
C ASP A 257 -20.73 -20.47 7.61
N ASN A 258 -20.57 -21.09 8.79
CA ASN A 258 -20.36 -20.36 10.04
C ASN A 258 -19.08 -19.50 10.02
N GLU A 259 -17.98 -20.03 9.48
CA GLU A 259 -16.72 -19.29 9.36
C GLU A 259 -16.86 -18.07 8.44
N THR A 260 -17.59 -18.21 7.33
CA THR A 260 -17.88 -17.11 6.40
C THR A 260 -18.67 -16.00 7.10
N LEU A 261 -19.72 -16.37 7.85
CA LEU A 261 -20.51 -15.41 8.63
C LEU A 261 -19.65 -14.71 9.71
N ASN A 262 -18.80 -15.46 10.41
CA ASN A 262 -17.91 -14.89 11.43
C ASN A 262 -16.93 -13.90 10.83
N CYS A 263 -16.30 -14.24 9.70
CA CYS A 263 -15.39 -13.37 8.97
C CYS A 263 -16.11 -12.10 8.46
N TYR A 264 -17.33 -12.25 7.94
CA TYR A 264 -18.11 -11.11 7.49
C TYR A 264 -18.47 -10.17 8.65
N ASN A 265 -18.90 -10.72 9.79
CA ASN A 265 -19.18 -9.92 10.98
C ASN A 265 -17.94 -9.17 11.51
N ALA A 266 -16.76 -9.79 11.43
CA ALA A 266 -15.50 -9.13 11.76
C ALA A 266 -15.17 -7.99 10.79
N LEU A 267 -15.35 -8.21 9.48
CA LEU A 267 -15.13 -7.19 8.45
C LEU A 267 -16.10 -6.01 8.59
N LYS A 268 -17.36 -6.30 8.93
CA LYS A 268 -18.44 -5.33 9.03
C LYS A 268 -18.13 -4.17 9.98
N ILE A 269 -17.35 -4.41 11.03
CA ILE A 269 -16.91 -3.39 12.00
C ILE A 269 -16.17 -2.24 11.30
N TYR A 270 -15.45 -2.51 10.21
CA TYR A 270 -14.73 -1.52 9.43
C TYR A 270 -15.56 -0.86 8.32
N LEU A 271 -16.70 -1.46 7.94
CA LEU A 271 -17.55 -0.96 6.84
C LEU A 271 -18.65 -0.01 7.33
N GLU A 272 -18.95 0.00 8.63
CA GLU A 272 -19.97 0.84 9.26
C GLU A 272 -19.40 2.14 9.88
N GLU A 273 -18.10 2.40 9.71
CA GLU A 273 -17.42 3.66 10.07
C GLU A 273 -17.43 4.68 8.91
#